data_AF-A0A5K1BGK8-F1
#
_entry.id   AF-A0A5K1BGK8-F1
#
_cell.length_a   1.000
_cell.length_b   1.000
_cell.length_c   1.000
_cell.angle_alpha   90.00
_cell.angle_beta   90.00
_cell.angle_gamma   90.00
#
_symmetry.space_group_name_H-M   'P 1'
#
loop_
_entity.id
_entity.type
_entity.pdbx_description
1 polymer ?
#
loop_
_entity_poly.entity_id
_entity_poly.type
_entity_poly.pdbx_seq_one_letter_code
_entity_poly.pdbx_strand_id
1 'polypeptide(L)' 'LKESLPLDTLRKALENAPPARDFVGALRASYLRTGLPALIAEVKKASPSRGVLREDFNP' A
#
# COMPACT_ATOMS: atom_id res chain seq x y z
N LEU A 1 -7.87 -14.83 19.20
CA LEU A 1 -7.03 -13.61 19.31
C LEU A 1 -7.15 -12.79 18.04
N LYS A 2 -8.12 -11.86 18.09
CA LYS A 2 -8.50 -10.72 17.22
C LYS A 2 -9.63 -10.08 18.05
N GLU A 3 -9.65 -8.79 18.36
CA GLU A 3 -9.42 -7.64 17.49
C GLU A 3 -8.59 -6.57 18.22
N SER A 4 -7.56 -6.02 17.58
CA SER A 4 -6.87 -4.82 18.08
C SER A 4 -7.64 -3.52 17.76
N LEU A 5 -8.75 -3.61 17.02
CA LEU A 5 -9.68 -2.51 16.76
C LEU A 5 -11.07 -3.07 16.37
N PRO A 6 -12.14 -2.78 17.13
CA PRO A 6 -13.50 -3.21 16.78
C PRO A 6 -13.97 -2.64 15.44
N LEU A 7 -14.77 -3.42 14.70
CA LEU A 7 -15.28 -3.03 13.37
C LEU A 7 -16.02 -1.69 13.37
N ASP A 8 -16.81 -1.42 14.42
CA ASP A 8 -17.54 -0.15 14.57
C ASP A 8 -16.59 1.06 14.64
N THR A 9 -15.49 0.91 15.38
CA THR A 9 -14.47 1.95 15.50
C THR A 9 -13.75 2.18 14.18
N LEU A 10 -13.44 1.10 13.44
CA LEU A 10 -12.86 1.21 12.10
C LEU A 10 -13.80 1.94 11.13
N ARG A 11 -15.10 1.65 11.14
CA ARG A 11 -16.08 2.33 10.28
C ARG A 11 -16.12 3.83 10.53
N LYS A 12 -16.14 4.26 11.78
CA LYS A 12 -16.09 5.69 12.14
C LYS A 12 -14.82 6.38 11.66
N ALA A 13 -13.67 5.70 11.70
CA ALA A 13 -12.42 6.26 11.19
C ALA A 13 -12.45 6.46 9.66
N LEU A 14 -13.15 5.57 8.91
CA LEU A 14 -13.29 5.68 7.46
C LEU A 14 -14.11 6.90 7.01
N GLU A 15 -15.03 7.39 7.84
CA GLU A 15 -15.83 8.59 7.53
C GLU A 15 -14.96 9.84 7.33
N ASN A 16 -13.82 9.91 8.01
CA ASN A 16 -12.86 11.02 7.93
C ASN A 16 -11.63 10.68 7.06
N ALA A 17 -11.60 9.51 6.42
CA ALA A 17 -10.48 9.12 5.59
C ALA A 17 -10.47 9.94 4.29
N PRO A 18 -9.28 10.28 3.75
CA PRO A 18 -9.21 10.91 2.43
C PRO A 18 -9.80 9.97 1.36
N PRO A 19 -10.32 10.52 0.25
CA PRO A 19 -10.77 9.71 -0.87
C PRO A 19 -9.68 8.76 -1.36
N ALA A 20 -10.09 7.56 -1.75
CA ALA A 20 -9.18 6.60 -2.36
C ALA A 20 -8.58 7.19 -3.65
N ARG A 21 -7.26 7.06 -3.81
CA ARG A 21 -6.60 7.36 -5.08
C ARG A 21 -6.98 6.29 -6.10
N ASP A 22 -7.11 6.67 -7.36
CA ASP A 22 -7.41 5.71 -8.44
C ASP A 22 -6.18 4.84 -8.77
N PHE A 23 -6.06 3.74 -8.05
CA PHE A 23 -4.93 2.80 -8.16
C PHE A 23 -4.85 2.16 -9.56
N VAL A 24 -5.99 1.71 -10.10
CA VAL A 24 -6.04 1.04 -11.41
C VAL A 24 -5.80 2.06 -12.52
N GLY A 25 -6.40 3.24 -12.42
CA GLY A 25 -6.18 4.33 -13.35
C GLY A 25 -4.71 4.75 -13.40
N ALA A 26 -4.02 4.84 -12.26
CA ALA A 26 -2.61 5.18 -12.21
C ALA A 26 -1.73 4.17 -12.98
N LEU A 27 -1.99 2.87 -12.84
CA LEU A 27 -1.26 1.84 -13.58
C LEU A 27 -1.51 1.94 -15.09
N ARG A 28 -2.78 2.06 -15.49
CA ARG A 28 -3.16 2.22 -16.90
C ARG A 28 -2.52 3.47 -17.51
N ALA A 29 -2.63 4.61 -16.84
CA ALA A 29 -2.07 5.87 -17.30
C ALA A 29 -0.53 5.83 -17.39
N SER A 30 0.15 5.14 -16.47
CA SER A 30 1.60 4.99 -16.51
C SER A 30 2.06 4.20 -17.74
N TYR A 31 1.42 3.06 -18.01
CA TYR A 31 1.69 2.25 -19.20
C TYR A 31 1.42 3.04 -20.48
N LEU A 32 0.26 3.70 -20.58
CA LEU A 32 -0.12 4.49 -21.75
C LEU A 32 0.84 5.65 -22.03
N ARG A 33 1.37 6.30 -20.99
CA ARG A 33 2.30 7.43 -21.14
C ARG A 33 3.70 7.01 -21.56
N THR A 34 4.18 5.86 -21.06
CA THR A 34 5.60 5.48 -21.16
C THR A 34 5.87 4.34 -22.13
N GLY A 35 4.86 3.53 -22.46
CA GLY A 35 5.03 2.28 -23.20
C GLY A 35 5.74 1.18 -22.40
N LEU A 36 6.06 1.43 -21.12
CA LEU A 36 6.75 0.49 -20.23
C LEU A 36 5.77 -0.14 -19.24
N PRO A 37 6.09 -1.33 -18.68
CA PRO A 37 5.27 -1.94 -17.63
C PRO A 37 5.02 -0.97 -16.46
N ALA A 38 3.77 -0.90 -16.01
CA ALA A 38 3.42 -0.11 -14.83
C ALA A 38 3.93 -0.81 -13.57
N LEU A 39 4.73 -0.09 -12.77
CA LEU A 39 5.38 -0.63 -11.58
C LEU A 39 4.56 -0.34 -10.32
N ILE A 40 4.28 -1.39 -9.55
CA ILE A 40 3.90 -1.28 -8.14
C ILE A 40 5.18 -1.49 -7.33
N ALA A 41 5.75 -0.42 -6.81
CA ALA A 41 6.95 -0.51 -5.98
C ALA A 41 6.55 -0.90 -4.56
N GLU A 42 6.98 -2.08 -4.10
CA GLU A 42 6.80 -2.53 -2.73
C GLU A 42 7.90 -1.94 -1.83
N VAL A 43 7.51 -1.17 -0.82
CA VAL A 43 8.43 -0.70 0.23
C VAL A 43 8.45 -1.74 1.35
N LYS A 44 9.61 -2.41 1.56
CA LYS A 44 9.70 -3.56 2.47
C LYS A 44 10.98 -3.62 3.28
N LYS A 45 10.83 -3.75 4.60
CA LYS A 45 11.95 -3.83 5.55
C LYS A 45 12.52 -5.25 5.68
N ALA A 46 11.68 -6.27 5.75
CA ALA A 46 12.08 -7.65 6.03
C ALA A 46 11.06 -8.66 5.45
N SER A 47 11.44 -9.93 5.34
CA SER A 47 10.50 -11.04 5.12
C SER A 47 10.89 -12.28 5.95
N PRO A 48 9.93 -13.16 6.31
CA PRO A 48 10.25 -14.40 7.02
C PRO A 48 11.26 -15.29 6.27
N SER A 49 11.19 -15.30 4.94
CA SER A 49 12.04 -16.14 4.08
C SER A 49 13.43 -15.56 3.81
N ARG A 50 13.64 -14.25 4.00
CA ARG A 50 14.88 -13.55 3.63
C ARG A 50 15.47 -12.71 4.76
N GLY A 51 14.87 -12.72 5.95
CA GLY A 51 15.31 -11.88 7.07
C GLY A 51 15.12 -10.40 6.76
N VAL A 52 16.01 -9.56 7.30
CA VAL A 52 16.01 -8.11 7.03
C VAL A 52 16.49 -7.85 5.59
N LEU A 53 15.66 -7.16 4.81
CA LEU A 53 15.95 -6.72 3.45
C LEU A 53 16.62 -5.34 3.44
N ARG A 54 16.27 -4.48 4.40
CA ARG A 54 16.81 -3.13 4.54
C ARG A 54 16.93 -2.76 6.01
N GLU A 55 18.15 -2.66 6.52
CA GLU A 55 18.43 -2.28 7.91
C GLU A 55 18.06 -0.82 8.18
N ASP A 56 18.58 0.09 7.36
CA ASP A 56 18.23 1.51 7.37
C ASP A 56 16.98 1.77 6.51
N PHE A 57 15.82 1.78 7.17
CA PHE A 57 14.49 1.77 6.54
C PHE A 57 13.75 3.10 6.77
N ASN A 58 13.55 3.86 5.68
CA ASN A 58 12.80 5.12 5.65
C ASN A 58 11.61 4.99 4.66
N PRO A 59 10.38 4.76 5.14
CA PRO A 59 9.20 4.47 4.32
C PRO A 59 8.54 5.71 3.68
#